data_AF-A0A974P1I5-F1
#
_entry.id   AF-A0A974P1I5-F1
#
_cell.length_a   1.000
_cell.length_b   1.000
_cell.length_c   1.000
_cell.angle_alpha   90.00
_cell.angle_beta   90.00
_cell.angle_gamma   90.00
#
_symmetry.space_group_name_H-M   'P 1'
#
loop_
_entity.id
_entity.type
_entity.pdbx_description
1 polymer ?
#
loop_
_entity_poly.entity_id
_entity_poly.type
_entity_poly.pdbx_seq_one_letter_code
_entity_poly.pdbx_strand_id
1 'polypeptide(L)'
;MEWPSPSAPTSTCWAALRGFHMLEHPSAWLKRPANFLRVLGYWARGKTANAAAYPPKLGPERHEMLTALGLSPQLDIDRLAAA
;
A
#
# COMPACT_ATOMS: atom_id res chain seq x y z
N MET A 1 -9.12 -22.87 23.55
CA MET A 1 -8.44 -22.21 22.43
C MET A 1 -8.57 -20.71 22.69
N GLU A 2 -7.63 -20.16 23.45
CA GLU A 2 -7.67 -18.75 23.86
C GLU A 2 -6.99 -17.89 22.79
N TRP A 3 -7.73 -16.90 22.29
CA TRP A 3 -7.22 -15.93 21.34
C TRP A 3 -6.35 -14.90 22.07
N PRO A 4 -5.13 -14.56 21.60
CA PRO A 4 -4.30 -13.58 22.27
C PRO A 4 -4.95 -12.18 22.22
N SER A 5 -5.05 -11.53 23.37
CA SER A 5 -5.56 -10.16 23.51
C SER A 5 -4.57 -9.16 22.87
N PRO A 6 -4.97 -8.37 21.85
CA PRO A 6 -4.05 -7.46 21.19
C PRO A 6 -3.83 -6.20 22.04
N SER A 7 -2.63 -6.07 22.58
CA SER A 7 -2.12 -4.83 23.20
C SER A 7 -1.80 -3.77 22.12
N ALA A 8 -2.78 -2.89 21.85
CA ALA A 8 -2.72 -1.58 21.14
C ALA A 8 -2.45 -1.56 19.60
N PRO A 9 -2.74 -0.45 18.87
CA PRO A 9 -3.91 0.43 18.87
C PRO A 9 -4.91 -0.09 17.79
N THR A 10 -5.65 -1.15 18.10
CA THR A 10 -6.48 -1.87 17.13
C THR A 10 -7.78 -1.17 16.73
N SER A 11 -8.17 -0.11 17.45
CA SER A 11 -9.48 0.54 17.25
C SER A 11 -9.66 1.17 15.87
N THR A 12 -8.59 1.54 15.17
CA THR A 12 -8.70 2.33 13.92
C THR A 12 -8.58 1.52 12.64
N CYS A 13 -7.68 0.53 12.59
CA CYS A 13 -7.62 -0.38 11.44
C CYS A 13 -8.87 -1.25 11.35
N TRP A 14 -9.40 -1.70 12.48
CA TRP A 14 -10.68 -2.43 12.51
C TRP A 14 -11.84 -1.56 12.00
N ALA A 15 -11.90 -0.28 12.41
CA ALA A 15 -12.90 0.66 11.90
C ALA A 15 -12.74 0.94 10.39
N ALA A 16 -11.52 0.95 9.86
CA ALA A 16 -11.28 1.08 8.42
C ALA A 16 -11.73 -0.18 7.65
N LEU A 17 -11.44 -1.37 8.18
CA LEU A 17 -11.87 -2.66 7.61
C LEU A 17 -13.38 -2.84 7.64
N ARG A 18 -14.09 -2.23 8.60
CA ARG A 18 -15.57 -2.23 8.65
C ARG A 18 -16.21 -1.62 7.39
N GLY A 19 -15.55 -0.64 6.76
CA GLY A 19 -15.99 -0.08 5.47
C GLY A 19 -15.82 -1.04 4.29
N PHE A 20 -14.87 -1.97 4.37
CA PHE A 20 -14.70 -3.06 3.39
C PHE A 20 -15.70 -4.20 3.61
N HIS A 21 -16.19 -4.38 4.85
CA HIS A 21 -17.26 -5.34 5.20
C HIS A 21 -18.69 -4.83 4.94
N MET A 22 -18.88 -3.74 4.18
CA MET A 22 -20.20 -3.17 3.83
C MET A 22 -21.12 -2.84 5.03
N LEU A 23 -20.56 -2.53 6.21
CA LEU A 23 -21.34 -2.08 7.38
C LEU A 23 -21.43 -0.55 7.50
N GLU A 24 -20.58 0.18 6.78
CA GLU A 24 -20.62 1.63 6.54
C GLU A 24 -20.14 1.90 5.11
N HIS A 25 -20.55 3.01 4.50
CA HIS A 25 -20.03 3.40 3.18
C HIS A 25 -18.50 3.61 3.27
N PRO A 26 -17.67 3.01 2.39
CA PRO A 26 -16.21 3.03 2.52
C PRO A 26 -15.62 4.45 2.58
N SER A 27 -16.26 5.43 1.95
CA SER A 27 -15.82 6.83 2.01
C SER A 27 -16.21 7.56 3.31
N ALA A 28 -17.16 7.03 4.11
CA ALA A 28 -17.60 7.68 5.35
C ALA A 28 -16.49 7.71 6.42
N TRP A 29 -15.62 6.69 6.45
CA TRP A 29 -14.48 6.65 7.34
C TRP A 29 -13.44 7.74 7.02
N LEU A 30 -13.15 7.96 5.73
CA LEU A 30 -12.16 8.94 5.28
C LEU A 30 -12.67 10.38 5.41
N LYS A 31 -13.99 10.59 5.38
CA LYS A 31 -14.62 11.91 5.61
C LYS A 31 -14.41 12.45 7.02
N ARG A 32 -14.02 11.60 7.99
CA ARG A 32 -13.69 12.05 9.36
C ARG A 32 -12.32 12.74 9.34
N PRO A 33 -12.20 14.04 9.69
CA PRO A 33 -10.96 14.80 9.56
C PRO A 33 -9.76 14.15 10.28
N ALA A 34 -10.00 13.55 11.45
CA ALA A 34 -8.98 12.84 12.21
C ALA A 34 -8.40 11.63 11.45
N ASN A 35 -9.22 10.88 10.72
CA ASN A 35 -8.76 9.73 9.94
C ASN A 35 -7.97 10.19 8.71
N PHE A 36 -8.46 11.23 8.04
CA PHE A 36 -7.77 11.85 6.91
C PHE A 36 -6.37 12.35 7.30
N LEU A 37 -6.27 13.12 8.41
CA LEU A 37 -4.98 13.60 8.92
C LEU A 37 -4.03 12.46 9.31
N ARG A 38 -4.55 11.34 9.82
CA ARG A 38 -3.73 10.15 10.10
C ARG A 38 -3.18 9.52 8.83
N VAL A 39 -3.97 9.41 7.76
CA VAL A 39 -3.48 8.93 6.46
C VAL A 39 -2.39 9.85 5.92
N LEU A 40 -2.63 11.17 5.91
CA LEU A 40 -1.64 12.14 5.45
C LEU A 40 -0.36 12.10 6.29
N GLY A 41 -0.47 12.07 7.62
CA GLY A 41 0.69 11.98 8.51
C GLY A 41 1.48 10.68 8.30
N TYR A 42 0.78 9.57 8.06
CA TYR A 42 1.42 8.30 7.75
C TYR A 42 2.18 8.36 6.43
N TRP A 43 1.60 8.95 5.38
CA TRP A 43 2.28 9.14 4.10
C TRP A 43 3.45 10.11 4.17
N ALA A 44 3.29 11.23 4.89
CA ALA A 44 4.34 12.24 5.07
C ALA A 44 5.58 11.66 5.76
N ARG A 45 5.43 10.62 6.58
CA ARG A 45 6.54 9.90 7.23
C ARG A 45 7.51 9.24 6.24
N GLY A 46 7.06 8.95 5.02
CA GLY A 46 7.89 8.42 3.94
C GLY A 46 8.09 6.90 3.94
N LYS A 47 8.59 6.38 2.81
CA LYS A 47 8.71 4.93 2.53
C LYS A 47 9.66 4.21 3.49
N THR A 48 10.79 4.83 3.83
CA THR A 48 11.81 4.27 4.73
C THR A 48 11.29 4.08 6.14
N ALA A 49 10.67 5.10 6.74
CA ALA A 49 10.09 4.97 8.08
C ALA A 49 8.88 4.01 8.11
N ASN A 50 8.17 3.89 6.98
CA ASN A 50 7.08 2.94 6.78
C ASN A 50 7.53 1.57 6.25
N ALA A 51 8.82 1.21 6.30
CA ALA A 51 9.32 -0.04 5.71
C ALA A 51 8.55 -1.29 6.16
N ALA A 52 8.14 -1.34 7.44
CA ALA A 52 7.35 -2.44 8.01
C ALA A 52 5.93 -2.58 7.41
N ALA A 53 5.42 -1.54 6.74
CA ALA A 53 4.11 -1.53 6.09
C ALA A 53 4.14 -2.10 4.67
N TYR A 54 5.34 -2.22 4.09
CA TYR A 54 5.52 -2.77 2.76
C TYR A 54 5.93 -4.25 2.87
N PRO A 55 5.43 -5.10 1.99
CA PRO A 55 5.92 -6.48 1.91
C PRO A 55 7.43 -6.48 1.60
N PRO A 56 8.18 -7.49 2.07
CA PRO A 56 9.57 -7.66 1.68
C PRO A 56 9.67 -7.79 0.15
N LYS A 57 10.81 -7.40 -0.44
CA LYS A 57 11.05 -7.53 -1.89
C LYS A 57 10.97 -9.02 -2.26
N LEU A 58 9.90 -9.43 -2.96
CA LEU A 58 9.62 -10.82 -3.32
C LEU A 58 10.41 -11.32 -4.53
N GLY A 59 11.06 -10.43 -5.28
CA GLY A 59 11.79 -10.78 -6.50
C GLY A 59 12.51 -9.59 -7.13
N PRO A 60 13.17 -9.78 -8.29
CA PRO A 60 13.85 -8.71 -9.01
C PRO A 60 12.86 -7.61 -9.45
N GLU A 61 13.34 -6.38 -9.54
CA GLU A 61 12.55 -5.30 -10.14
C GLU A 61 12.26 -5.61 -11.61
N ARG A 62 11.20 -5.00 -12.16
CA ARG A 62 10.80 -5.24 -13.56
C ARG A 62 11.97 -5.10 -14.54
N HIS A 63 12.78 -4.06 -14.40
CA HIS A 63 13.92 -3.82 -15.30
C HIS A 63 15.03 -4.88 -15.12
N GLU A 64 15.30 -5.30 -13.89
CA GLU A 64 16.25 -6.38 -13.56
C GLU A 64 15.77 -7.70 -14.19
N MET A 65 14.48 -8.03 -14.03
CA MET A 65 13.85 -9.22 -14.60
C MET A 65 13.93 -9.23 -16.13
N LEU A 66 13.53 -8.13 -16.78
CA LEU A 66 13.56 -8.04 -18.25
C LEU A 66 14.99 -8.16 -18.79
N THR A 67 15.94 -7.49 -18.14
CA THR A 67 17.37 -7.60 -18.48
C THR A 67 17.86 -9.04 -18.34
N ALA A 68 17.50 -9.73 -17.25
CA ALA A 68 17.86 -11.14 -17.03
C ALA A 68 17.25 -12.09 -18.08
N LEU A 69 16.10 -11.74 -18.65
CA LEU A 69 15.45 -12.48 -19.73
C LEU A 69 15.96 -12.10 -21.14
N GLY A 70 16.92 -11.18 -21.25
CA GLY A 70 17.41 -10.67 -22.54
C GLY A 70 16.40 -9.78 -23.28
N LEU A 71 15.40 -9.26 -22.56
CA LEU A 71 14.38 -8.36 -23.10
C LEU A 71 14.76 -6.92 -22.79
N SER A 72 14.60 -6.01 -23.76
CA SER A 72 14.82 -4.60 -23.49
C SER A 72 13.66 -4.02 -22.66
N PRO A 73 13.93 -3.39 -21.51
CA PRO A 73 12.90 -2.73 -20.69
C PRO A 73 12.25 -1.51 -21.36
N GLN A 74 12.88 -0.97 -22.40
CA GLN A 74 12.54 0.32 -23.01
C GLN A 74 11.72 0.17 -24.31
N LEU A 75 11.60 -1.04 -24.85
CA LEU A 75 10.99 -1.30 -26.17
C LEU A 75 9.64 -0.63 -26.39
N ASP A 76 8.76 -0.66 -25.38
CA ASP A 76 7.44 -0.04 -25.50
C ASP A 76 7.52 1.48 -25.57
N ILE A 77 8.44 2.10 -24.83
CA ILE A 77 8.66 3.54 -24.83
C ILE A 77 9.25 3.97 -26.17
N ASP A 78 10.23 3.22 -26.67
CA ASP A 78 10.86 3.48 -27.97
C ASP A 78 9.83 3.37 -29.11
N ARG A 79 8.93 2.39 -29.06
CA ARG A 79 7.83 2.23 -30.04
C ARG A 79 6.85 3.39 -30.01
N LEU A 80 6.48 3.86 -28.81
CA LEU A 80 5.57 4.99 -28.66
C LEU A 80 6.20 6.31 -29.12
N ALA A 81 7.52 6.48 -28.94
CA ALA A 81 8.24 7.66 -29.40
C ALA A 81 8.45 7.68 -30.92
N ALA A 82 8.42 6.52 -31.57
CA ALA A 82 8.61 6.36 -33.01
C ALA A 82 7.29 6.41 -33.82
N ALA A 83 6.14 6.51 -33.17
CA ALA A 83 4.80 6.60 -33.77
C ALA A 83 4.35 8.07 -33.90
#